data_AF-A0A699QMF1-F1
#
_entry.id   AF-A0A699QMF1-F1
#
_cell.length_a   1.000
_cell.length_b   1.000
_cell.length_c   1.000
_cell.angle_alpha   90.00
_cell.angle_beta   90.00
_cell.angle_gamma   90.00
#
_symmetry.space_group_name_H-M   'P 1'
#
loop_
_entity.id
_entity.type
_entity.pdbx_description
1 polymer ?
#
loop_
_entity_poly.entity_id
_entity_poly.type
_entity_poly.pdbx_seq_one_letter_code
_entity_poly.pdbx_strand_id
1 'polypeptide(L)'
;MQDDPHKALKDKGIIDSGCSRHITGNKAHLADYQEFKGASVAFGGSNGRITGKGKIKAGRLDFDDVYYVEELKHYNLFSVLQMCDKKNKVLFTDTNCLVLSPNFKLPDENQVLLKIPRQHNMYSFNLKNIDPSRDLSCLLEMP
;
A
#
# COMPACT_ATOMS: atom_id res chain seq x y z
N MET A 1 2.24 22.78 26.06
CA MET A 1 2.64 21.51 25.43
C MET A 1 2.31 21.65 23.96
N GLN A 2 3.30 21.68 23.08
CA GLN A 2 3.09 21.81 21.65
C GLN A 2 2.93 20.39 21.11
N ASP A 3 1.71 20.03 20.69
CA ASP A 3 1.48 18.74 20.05
C ASP A 3 2.24 18.73 18.73
N ASP A 4 3.27 17.89 18.65
CA ASP A 4 4.01 17.63 17.42
C ASP A 4 3.03 17.02 16.39
N PRO A 5 2.70 17.72 15.29
CA PRO A 5 1.75 17.23 14.29
C PRO A 5 2.20 15.89 13.66
N HIS A 6 3.50 15.58 13.75
CA HIS A 6 4.06 14.31 13.29
C HIS A 6 3.85 13.15 14.27
N LYS A 7 3.50 13.43 15.53
CA LYS A 7 3.19 12.39 16.53
C LYS A 7 1.87 11.69 16.22
N ALA A 8 0.90 12.42 15.67
CA ALA A 8 -0.42 11.89 15.33
C ALA A 8 -0.41 10.90 14.14
N LEU A 9 0.60 10.96 13.26
CA LEU A 9 0.66 10.11 12.07
C LEU A 9 1.38 8.78 12.29
N LYS A 10 2.15 8.62 13.37
CA LYS A 10 2.92 7.39 13.68
C LYS A 10 2.07 6.13 13.76
N ASP A 11 0.81 6.28 14.15
CA ASP A 11 -0.15 5.19 14.26
C ASP A 11 -1.07 5.09 13.05
N LYS A 12 -0.89 5.96 12.05
CA LYS A 12 -1.68 5.95 10.81
C LYS A 12 -1.11 4.93 9.84
N GLY A 13 -1.99 4.04 9.36
CA GLY A 13 -1.73 3.19 8.21
C GLY A 13 -2.21 3.85 6.92
N ILE A 14 -1.35 3.92 5.92
CA ILE A 14 -1.66 4.40 4.58
C ILE A 14 -1.70 3.18 3.66
N ILE A 15 -2.85 2.93 3.03
CA ILE A 15 -2.97 1.90 1.98
C ILE A 15 -2.44 2.51 0.68
N ASP A 16 -1.36 1.95 0.15
CA ASP A 16 -0.65 2.51 -0.98
C ASP A 16 -0.50 1.48 -2.11
N SER A 17 -0.94 1.86 -3.31
CA SER A 17 -0.78 1.07 -4.52
C SER A 17 0.62 1.17 -5.14
N GLY A 18 1.36 2.24 -4.84
CA GLY A 18 2.75 2.44 -5.26
C GLY A 18 3.77 1.69 -4.41
N CYS A 19 3.38 1.23 -3.22
CA CYS A 19 4.28 0.54 -2.32
C CYS A 19 4.41 -0.94 -2.69
N SER A 20 5.65 -1.43 -2.79
CA SER A 20 5.96 -2.83 -3.12
C SER A 20 5.90 -3.77 -1.91
N ARG A 21 6.00 -3.22 -0.69
CA ARG A 21 6.05 -3.95 0.57
C ARG A 21 5.28 -3.23 1.68
N HIS A 22 4.78 -3.95 2.67
CA HIS A 22 4.33 -3.34 3.91
C HIS A 22 5.55 -2.80 4.67
N ILE A 23 5.52 -1.54 5.09
CA ILE A 23 6.60 -0.86 5.78
C ILE A 23 6.05 -0.07 6.97
N THR A 24 6.73 -0.13 8.11
CA THR A 24 6.42 0.66 9.30
C THR A 24 7.71 1.33 9.80
N GLY A 25 7.61 2.56 10.28
CA GLY A 25 8.66 3.14 11.12
C GLY A 25 8.31 3.15 12.61
N ASN A 26 7.25 2.46 13.01
CA ASN A 26 6.90 2.25 14.41
C ASN A 26 7.10 0.77 14.80
N LYS A 27 8.26 0.48 15.39
CA LYS A 27 8.61 -0.87 15.84
C LYS A 27 7.62 -1.44 16.88
N ALA A 28 6.96 -0.58 17.66
CA ALA A 28 6.03 -1.01 18.71
C ALA A 28 4.77 -1.71 18.16
N HIS A 29 4.42 -1.48 16.88
CA HIS A 29 3.28 -2.13 16.23
C HIS A 29 3.57 -3.55 15.75
N LEU A 30 4.84 -3.98 15.78
CA LEU A 30 5.25 -5.27 15.25
C LEU A 30 5.15 -6.37 16.30
N ALA A 31 4.24 -7.31 16.07
CA ALA A 31 4.26 -8.62 16.70
C ALA A 31 5.31 -9.52 16.01
N ASP A 32 5.79 -10.55 16.72
CA ASP A 32 6.76 -11.52 16.22
C ASP A 32 8.01 -10.86 15.59
N TYR A 33 8.47 -9.74 16.16
CA TYR A 33 9.56 -8.95 15.60
C TYR A 33 10.84 -9.78 15.50
N GLN A 34 11.46 -9.73 14.33
CA GLN A 34 12.75 -10.33 14.04
C GLN A 34 13.68 -9.27 13.49
N GLU A 35 14.91 -9.23 14.01
CA GLU A 35 15.96 -8.45 13.37
C GLU A 35 16.23 -9.00 11.97
N PHE A 36 16.30 -8.09 11.01
CA PHE A 36 16.42 -8.43 9.61
C PHE A 36 17.19 -7.32 8.91
N LYS A 37 18.41 -7.64 8.45
CA LYS A 37 19.25 -6.69 7.71
C LYS A 37 18.85 -6.73 6.22
N GLY A 38 17.83 -5.95 5.88
CA GLY A 38 17.36 -5.83 4.51
C GLY A 38 18.11 -4.76 3.71
N ALA A 39 17.70 -4.61 2.46
CA ALA A 39 18.19 -3.56 1.58
C ALA A 39 17.66 -2.17 1.97
N SER A 40 18.24 -1.13 1.36
CA SER A 40 17.69 0.22 1.42
C SER A 40 16.39 0.31 0.62
N VAL A 41 15.44 1.09 1.12
CA VAL A 41 14.16 1.38 0.47
C VAL A 41 13.99 2.89 0.30
N ALA A 42 13.33 3.29 -0.79
CA ALA A 42 12.96 4.68 -1.05
C ALA A 42 11.49 4.91 -0.69
N PHE A 43 11.18 6.07 -0.11
CA PHE A 43 9.82 6.48 0.24
C PHE A 43 9.72 8.02 0.25
N GLY A 44 8.78 8.59 -0.50
CA GLY A 44 8.46 10.03 -0.45
C GLY A 44 9.68 10.98 -0.57
N GLY A 45 10.61 10.70 -1.48
CA GLY A 45 11.83 11.50 -1.67
C GLY A 45 12.95 11.24 -0.65
N SER A 46 12.71 10.36 0.32
CA SER A 46 13.69 9.91 1.32
C SER A 46 14.11 8.46 1.09
N ASN A 47 15.12 8.02 1.82
CA ASN A 47 15.53 6.62 1.88
C ASN A 47 15.71 6.17 3.34
N GLY A 48 15.73 4.86 3.53
CA GLY A 48 15.96 4.25 4.83
C GLY A 48 16.36 2.79 4.68
N ARG A 49 16.87 2.20 5.75
CA ARG A 49 17.33 0.81 5.72
C ARG A 49 16.35 -0.08 6.47
N ILE A 50 16.00 -1.21 5.85
CA ILE A 50 15.23 -2.23 6.55
C ILE A 50 16.12 -2.86 7.63
N THR A 51 15.68 -2.77 8.89
CA THR A 51 16.42 -3.30 10.06
C THR A 51 15.68 -4.41 10.79
N GLY A 52 14.41 -4.63 10.48
CA GLY A 52 13.62 -5.71 11.04
C GLY A 52 12.39 -6.03 10.22
N LYS A 53 11.67 -7.06 10.65
CA LYS A 53 10.32 -7.34 10.16
C LYS A 53 9.46 -7.97 11.25
N GLY A 54 8.15 -7.93 11.08
CA GLY A 54 7.20 -8.58 11.96
C GLY A 54 5.82 -8.63 11.34
N LYS A 55 4.80 -8.72 12.18
CA LYS A 55 3.39 -8.74 11.78
C LYS A 55 2.63 -7.58 12.39
N ILE A 56 1.66 -7.06 11.66
CA ILE A 56 0.70 -6.06 12.16
C ILE A 56 -0.71 -6.62 11.98
N LYS A 57 -1.53 -6.53 13.02
CA LYS A 57 -2.96 -6.86 12.94
C LYS A 57 -3.79 -5.57 12.94
N ALA A 58 -4.67 -5.42 11.96
CA ALA A 58 -5.60 -4.30 11.85
C ALA A 58 -7.03 -4.83 11.73
N GLY A 59 -7.73 -4.89 12.86
CA GLY A 59 -9.08 -5.46 12.93
C GLY A 59 -9.08 -6.94 12.58
N ARG A 60 -9.69 -7.30 11.43
CA ARG A 60 -9.78 -8.68 10.93
C ARG A 60 -8.71 -9.04 9.90
N LEU A 61 -7.79 -8.12 9.62
CA LEU A 61 -6.76 -8.27 8.60
C LEU A 61 -5.38 -8.37 9.23
N ASP A 62 -4.64 -9.40 8.82
CA ASP A 62 -3.27 -9.64 9.25
C ASP A 62 -2.29 -9.28 8.12
N PHE A 63 -1.38 -8.35 8.43
CA PHE A 63 -0.24 -8.01 7.60
C PHE A 63 0.97 -8.81 8.07
N ASP A 64 1.43 -9.71 7.21
CA ASP A 64 2.66 -10.46 7.42
C ASP A 64 3.83 -9.77 6.72
N ASP A 65 5.05 -10.10 7.13
CA ASP A 65 6.29 -9.57 6.55
C ASP A 65 6.28 -8.03 6.44
N VAL A 66 5.83 -7.35 7.49
CA VAL A 66 5.88 -5.88 7.59
C VAL A 66 7.31 -5.49 7.96
N TYR A 67 7.98 -4.75 7.08
CA TYR A 67 9.36 -4.35 7.27
C TYR A 67 9.46 -3.10 8.13
N TYR A 68 10.41 -3.12 9.07
CA TYR A 68 10.73 -1.98 9.91
C TYR A 68 11.84 -1.13 9.28
N VAL A 69 11.57 0.16 9.14
CA VAL A 69 12.52 1.17 8.65
C VAL A 69 12.50 2.34 9.63
N GLU A 70 13.60 2.51 10.37
CA GLU A 70 13.69 3.51 11.44
C GLU A 70 13.51 4.95 10.94
N GLU A 71 13.92 5.20 9.69
CA GLU A 71 13.80 6.51 9.04
C GLU A 71 12.35 6.86 8.65
N LEU A 72 11.43 5.89 8.59
CA LEU A 72 10.01 6.11 8.26
C LEU A 72 9.21 6.63 9.48
N LYS A 73 9.66 7.72 10.09
CA LYS A 73 9.24 8.15 11.44
C LYS A 73 7.79 8.59 11.59
N HIS A 74 7.06 8.77 10.49
CA HIS A 74 5.81 9.52 10.49
C HIS A 74 4.58 8.72 10.10
N TYR A 75 4.70 7.57 9.44
CA TYR A 75 3.54 6.81 8.99
C TYR A 75 3.92 5.36 8.68
N ASN A 76 2.91 4.56 8.38
CA ASN A 76 3.05 3.17 7.98
C ASN A 76 2.45 3.00 6.59
N LEU A 77 3.14 2.29 5.70
CA LEU A 77 2.69 2.02 4.33
C LEU A 77 2.26 0.56 4.23
N PHE A 78 1.08 0.31 3.69
CA PHE A 78 0.59 -1.04 3.43
C PHE A 78 0.32 -1.24 1.94
N SER A 79 1.09 -2.14 1.33
CA SER A 79 1.01 -2.45 -0.09
C SER A 79 -0.32 -3.09 -0.49
N VAL A 80 -1.03 -2.47 -1.43
CA VAL A 80 -2.21 -3.07 -2.09
C VAL A 80 -1.82 -4.35 -2.83
N LEU A 81 -0.64 -4.39 -3.46
CA LEU A 81 -0.18 -5.54 -4.24
C LEU A 81 -0.05 -6.79 -3.35
N GLN A 82 0.53 -6.65 -2.16
CA GLN A 82 0.64 -7.78 -1.23
C GLN A 82 -0.71 -8.23 -0.67
N MET A 83 -1.67 -7.32 -0.48
CA MET A 83 -3.04 -7.72 -0.13
C MET A 83 -3.67 -8.54 -1.26
N CYS A 84 -3.51 -8.11 -2.51
CA CYS A 84 -4.00 -8.86 -3.68
C CYS A 84 -3.29 -10.21 -3.85
N ASP A 85 -2.02 -10.34 -3.45
CA ASP A 85 -1.30 -11.62 -3.45
C ASP A 85 -1.94 -12.63 -2.49
N LYS A 86 -2.42 -12.16 -1.33
CA LYS A 86 -3.24 -12.93 -0.38
C LYS A 86 -4.68 -13.15 -0.84
N LYS A 87 -4.99 -12.85 -2.10
CA LYS A 87 -6.31 -12.98 -2.74
C LYS A 87 -7.37 -12.02 -2.20
N ASN A 88 -7.04 -11.11 -1.28
CA ASN A 88 -7.95 -10.03 -0.93
C ASN A 88 -8.21 -9.14 -2.15
N LYS A 89 -9.39 -8.53 -2.19
CA LYS A 89 -9.71 -7.49 -3.19
C LYS A 89 -9.67 -6.15 -2.50
N VAL A 90 -9.10 -5.15 -3.13
CA VAL A 90 -9.08 -3.78 -2.60
C VAL A 90 -9.93 -2.91 -3.50
N LEU A 91 -10.94 -2.26 -2.92
CA LEU A 91 -11.84 -1.35 -3.62
C LEU A 91 -11.67 0.05 -3.04
N PHE A 92 -11.33 0.99 -3.91
CA PHE A 92 -11.28 2.41 -3.57
C PHE A 92 -12.56 3.08 -4.04
N THR A 93 -13.18 3.87 -3.16
CA THR A 93 -14.24 4.81 -3.49
C THR A 93 -13.75 6.23 -3.19
N ASP A 94 -14.58 7.22 -3.50
CA ASP A 94 -14.35 8.63 -3.14
C ASP A 94 -14.10 8.86 -1.63
N THR A 95 -14.59 7.96 -0.80
CA THR A 95 -14.66 8.10 0.66
C THR A 95 -14.01 6.97 1.42
N ASN A 96 -13.82 5.80 0.81
CA ASN A 96 -13.41 4.60 1.51
C ASN A 96 -12.36 3.77 0.75
N CYS A 97 -11.52 3.08 1.51
CA CYS A 97 -10.71 1.95 1.03
C CYS A 97 -11.22 0.68 1.71
N LEU A 98 -11.80 -0.22 0.92
CA LEU A 98 -12.37 -1.47 1.41
C LEU A 98 -11.44 -2.62 1.05
N VAL A 99 -10.88 -3.29 2.06
CA VAL A 99 -10.16 -4.56 1.88
C VAL A 99 -11.14 -5.71 2.10
N LEU A 100 -11.53 -6.34 1.00
CA LEU A 100 -12.53 -7.39 0.93
C LEU A 100 -11.87 -8.76 1.08
N SER A 101 -12.61 -9.70 1.63
CA SER A 101 -12.15 -11.08 1.78
C SER A 101 -11.94 -11.76 0.42
N PRO A 102 -11.10 -12.81 0.34
CA PRO A 102 -10.86 -13.52 -0.91
C PRO A 102 -12.12 -14.07 -1.59
N ASN A 103 -13.11 -14.44 -0.78
CA ASN A 103 -14.37 -15.03 -1.25
C ASN A 103 -15.40 -14.00 -1.69
N PHE A 104 -15.09 -12.70 -1.62
CA PHE A 104 -15.99 -11.65 -2.08
C PHE A 104 -16.23 -11.80 -3.59
N LYS A 105 -17.48 -12.00 -3.98
CA LYS A 105 -17.88 -12.08 -5.39
C LYS A 105 -18.01 -10.66 -5.94
N LEU A 106 -17.38 -10.41 -7.08
CA LEU A 106 -17.54 -9.13 -7.76
C LEU A 106 -19.01 -8.96 -8.18
N PRO A 107 -19.49 -7.71 -8.29
CA PRO A 107 -20.74 -7.43 -8.99
C PRO A 107 -20.69 -7.98 -10.44
N ASP A 108 -21.85 -8.01 -11.09
CA ASP A 108 -22.02 -8.45 -12.47
C ASP A 108 -20.86 -8.00 -13.38
N GLU A 109 -20.22 -8.95 -14.08
CA GLU A 109 -19.09 -8.65 -14.98
C GLU A 109 -19.46 -7.62 -16.05
N ASN A 110 -20.75 -7.49 -16.39
CA ASN A 110 -21.25 -6.46 -17.29
C ASN A 110 -21.02 -5.02 -16.78
N GLN A 111 -20.74 -4.84 -15.48
CA GLN A 111 -20.43 -3.54 -14.89
C GLN A 111 -18.91 -3.23 -14.93
N VAL A 112 -18.07 -4.16 -15.38
CA VAL A 112 -16.61 -3.97 -15.46
C VAL A 112 -16.24 -3.21 -16.73
N LEU A 113 -15.90 -1.93 -16.60
CA LEU A 113 -15.51 -1.08 -17.73
C LEU A 113 -14.14 -1.44 -18.31
N LEU A 114 -13.20 -1.90 -17.48
CA LEU A 114 -11.83 -2.21 -17.89
C LEU A 114 -11.26 -3.36 -17.05
N LYS A 115 -10.75 -4.39 -17.73
CA LYS A 115 -10.12 -5.57 -17.12
C LYS A 115 -8.68 -5.68 -17.61
N ILE A 116 -7.72 -5.43 -16.73
CA ILE A 116 -6.30 -5.51 -17.04
C ILE A 116 -5.69 -6.68 -16.26
N PRO A 117 -5.12 -7.71 -16.92
CA PRO A 117 -4.45 -8.79 -16.22
C PRO A 117 -3.18 -8.28 -15.53
N ARG A 118 -2.96 -8.76 -14.32
CA ARG A 118 -1.70 -8.51 -13.60
C ARG A 118 -0.58 -9.32 -14.24
N GLN A 119 0.53 -8.67 -14.53
CA GLN A 119 1.79 -9.30 -14.95
C GLN A 119 2.85 -8.99 -13.90
N HIS A 120 3.35 -10.02 -13.20
CA HIS A 120 4.24 -9.87 -12.05
C HIS A 120 3.66 -8.93 -10.98
N ASN A 121 4.15 -7.70 -10.86
CA ASN A 121 3.69 -6.69 -9.89
C ASN A 121 3.05 -5.47 -10.56
N MET A 122 2.75 -5.56 -11.85
CA MET A 122 2.22 -4.45 -12.64
C MET A 122 0.93 -4.84 -13.36
N TYR A 123 0.16 -3.81 -13.70
CA TYR A 123 -1.01 -3.91 -14.57
C TYR A 123 -0.69 -3.08 -15.81
N SER A 124 -0.60 -3.72 -16.97
CA SER A 124 -0.23 -3.06 -18.21
C SER A 124 -1.27 -3.33 -19.30
N PHE A 125 -1.58 -2.31 -20.08
CA PHE A 125 -2.48 -2.39 -21.23
C PHE A 125 -1.96 -1.48 -22.34
N ASN A 126 -2.30 -1.82 -23.58
CA ASN A 126 -1.78 -1.10 -24.74
C ASN A 126 -2.67 0.12 -25.04
N LEU A 127 -2.09 1.32 -24.96
CA LEU A 127 -2.79 2.58 -25.25
C LEU A 127 -3.20 2.71 -26.72
N LYS A 128 -2.55 1.98 -27.66
CA LYS A 128 -2.93 1.98 -29.08
C LYS A 128 -4.32 1.39 -29.34
N ASN A 129 -4.88 0.72 -28.34
CA ASN A 129 -6.22 0.14 -28.40
C ASN A 129 -7.27 1.03 -27.71
N ILE A 130 -6.93 2.27 -27.37
CA ILE A 130 -7.83 3.25 -26.73
C ILE A 130 -8.28 4.25 -27.79
N ASP A 131 -9.59 4.52 -27.84
CA ASP A 131 -10.16 5.62 -28.60
C ASP A 131 -9.63 6.96 -28.04
N PRO A 132 -8.89 7.77 -28.81
CA PRO A 132 -8.24 9.00 -28.34
C PRO A 132 -9.27 10.11 -28.08
N SER A 133 -10.00 9.97 -26.98
CA SER A 133 -11.01 10.91 -26.52
C SER A 133 -10.84 11.11 -25.03
N ARG A 134 -9.81 11.89 -24.67
CA ARG A 134 -9.71 12.82 -23.52
C ARG A 134 -8.26 13.13 -23.18
N ASP A 135 -7.99 14.41 -22.95
CA ASP A 135 -6.74 14.90 -22.38
C ASP A 135 -6.51 14.28 -21.00
N LEU A 136 -5.35 13.63 -20.84
CA LEU A 136 -4.88 13.07 -19.58
C LEU A 136 -3.85 14.03 -18.98
N SER A 137 -4.22 14.70 -17.89
CA SER A 137 -3.26 15.34 -16.98
C SER A 137 -2.83 14.32 -15.92
N CYS A 138 -1.57 13.90 -15.98
CA CYS A 138 -0.94 13.06 -14.96
C CYS A 138 -0.50 13.90 -13.75
N LEU A 139 -0.24 13.22 -12.62
CA LEU A 139 0.22 13.80 -11.35
C LEU A 139 1.31 14.87 -11.54
N LEU A 140 0.94 16.13 -11.31
CA LEU A 140 1.88 17.16 -10.89
C LEU A 140 2.03 17.02 -9.38
N GLU A 141 3.28 16.96 -8.92
CA GLU A 141 3.66 17.15 -7.53
C GLU A 141 2.91 18.38 -6.97
N MET A 142 2.32 18.25 -5.79
CA MET A 142 1.93 19.44 -5.05
C MET A 142 3.07 19.87 -4.12
N PRO A 143 3.37 21.18 -4.06
CA PRO A 143 4.46 21.76 -3.28
C PRO A 143 4.30 21.60 -1.76
#